data_AF-A0A1V6D2W5-F1
#
_entry.id   AF-A0A1V6D2W5-F1
#
_cell.length_a   1.000
_cell.length_b   1.000
_cell.length_c   1.000
_cell.angle_alpha   90.00
_cell.angle_beta   90.00
_cell.angle_gamma   90.00
#
_symmetry.space_group_name_H-M   'P 1'
#
loop_
_entity.id
_entity.type
_entity.pdbx_description
1 polymer ?
#
loop_
_entity_poly.entity_id
_entity_poly.type
_entity_poly.pdbx_seq_one_letter_code
_entity_poly.pdbx_strand_id
1 'polypeptide(L)'
;MFYFIVVGVESPYFGTVDGHDLTCEPDPNKVNLLVCNTNANLFGTSLKAFEFFADEAHTYQVYAGSFVTGLDIIPLTPTPVGFIWPRADYLPADITWGYNPPDCPVRGINLSCEIEYRRYEDNSCLVGMSCYDSCGFYYSVDTIKDKSGEWESSGPCW
;
A
#
# COMPACT_ATOMS: atom_id res chain seq x y z
N MET A 1 11.63 1.08 5.48
CA MET A 1 12.37 1.27 6.75
C MET A 1 11.77 0.33 7.78
N PHE A 2 12.62 -0.43 8.48
CA PHE A 2 12.25 -1.42 9.50
C PHE A 2 12.99 -1.11 10.80
N TYR A 3 12.37 -1.47 11.92
CA TYR A 3 12.91 -1.25 13.27
C TYR A 3 13.00 -2.58 13.99
N PHE A 4 14.20 -2.93 14.45
CA PHE A 4 14.44 -4.15 15.21
C PHE A 4 14.97 -3.79 16.60
N ILE A 5 14.47 -4.50 17.62
CA ILE A 5 15.01 -4.40 18.98
C ILE A 5 16.02 -5.55 19.15
N VAL A 6 17.29 -5.21 19.16
CA VAL A 6 18.41 -6.15 19.30
C VAL A 6 19.18 -5.80 20.55
N VAL A 7 19.14 -6.66 21.57
CA VAL A 7 19.77 -6.42 22.86
C VAL A 7 21.29 -6.33 22.70
N GLY A 8 21.88 -5.21 23.12
CA GLY A 8 23.32 -4.99 23.07
C GLY A 8 23.87 -4.68 21.68
N VAL A 9 23.03 -4.25 20.74
CA VAL A 9 23.52 -3.85 19.41
C VAL A 9 24.26 -2.52 19.50
N GLU A 10 25.55 -2.55 19.19
CA GLU A 10 26.45 -1.38 19.18
C GLU A 10 27.14 -1.18 17.82
N SER A 11 26.84 -2.04 16.85
CA SER A 11 27.49 -2.04 15.53
C SER A 11 26.45 -2.17 14.41
N PRO A 12 26.75 -1.64 13.21
CA PRO A 12 25.91 -1.82 12.04
C PRO A 12 25.80 -3.30 11.66
N TYR A 13 24.64 -3.68 11.15
CA TYR A 13 24.43 -4.97 10.49
C TYR A 13 24.19 -4.74 9.00
N PHE A 14 24.68 -5.70 8.22
CA PHE A 14 24.42 -5.81 6.79
C PHE A 14 23.41 -6.92 6.60
N GLY A 15 22.47 -6.79 5.68
CA GLY A 15 21.41 -7.77 5.59
C GLY A 15 20.70 -7.79 4.26
N THR A 16 19.75 -8.70 4.18
CA THR A 16 18.82 -8.81 3.06
C THR A 16 17.39 -8.91 3.57
N VAL A 17 16.45 -8.49 2.74
CA VAL A 17 15.02 -8.72 2.90
C VAL A 17 14.44 -9.22 1.58
N ASP A 18 13.93 -10.45 1.57
CA ASP A 18 13.54 -11.19 0.36
C ASP A 18 14.66 -11.19 -0.71
N GLY A 19 15.92 -11.21 -0.27
CA GLY A 19 17.10 -11.15 -1.15
C GLY A 19 17.49 -9.74 -1.64
N HIS A 20 16.78 -8.69 -1.22
CA HIS A 20 17.16 -7.30 -1.48
C HIS A 20 18.01 -6.72 -0.36
N ASP A 21 19.03 -5.94 -0.71
CA ASP A 21 19.95 -5.36 0.28
C ASP A 21 19.25 -4.49 1.32
N LEU A 22 19.72 -4.62 2.55
CA LEU A 22 19.27 -3.93 3.74
C LEU A 22 20.50 -3.41 4.50
N THR A 23 20.55 -2.10 4.74
CA THR A 23 21.58 -1.46 5.55
C THR A 23 21.00 -1.10 6.91
N CYS A 24 21.60 -1.59 8.00
CA CYS A 24 21.09 -1.43 9.34
C CYS A 24 22.06 -0.70 10.26
N GLU A 25 21.63 0.41 10.84
CA GLU A 25 22.43 1.26 11.73
C GLU A 25 21.80 1.32 13.13
N PRO A 26 22.58 1.23 14.21
CA PRO A 26 22.09 1.48 15.56
C PRO A 26 21.58 2.93 15.70
N ASP A 27 20.44 3.11 16.36
CA ASP A 27 19.94 4.46 16.66
C ASP A 27 20.80 5.09 17.77
N PRO A 28 21.43 6.26 17.55
CA PRO A 28 22.33 6.87 18.52
C PRO A 28 21.62 7.36 19.79
N ASN A 29 20.29 7.51 19.76
CA ASN A 29 19.48 8.02 20.87
C ASN A 29 18.66 6.93 21.55
N LYS A 30 18.60 5.72 21.00
CA LYS A 30 17.78 4.62 21.51
C LYS A 30 18.59 3.34 21.62
N VAL A 31 18.89 2.95 22.86
CA VAL A 31 19.58 1.70 23.17
C VAL A 31 18.79 0.51 22.60
N ASN A 32 19.51 -0.48 22.05
CA ASN A 32 18.98 -1.70 21.45
C ASN A 32 18.16 -1.50 20.17
N LEU A 33 18.05 -0.29 19.63
CA LEU A 33 17.29 -0.06 18.41
C LEU A 33 18.21 -0.12 17.19
N LEU A 34 17.91 -1.04 16.28
CA LEU A 34 18.55 -1.16 14.99
C LEU A 34 17.57 -0.70 13.89
N VAL A 35 17.98 0.30 13.11
CA VAL A 35 17.15 0.92 12.06
C VAL A 35 17.67 0.45 10.70
N CYS A 36 16.82 -0.26 9.97
CA CYS A 36 17.17 -0.91 8.72
C CYS A 36 16.46 -0.26 7.52
N ASN A 37 17.23 0.08 6.49
CA ASN A 37 16.77 0.76 5.29
C ASN A 37 17.04 -0.06 4.03
N THR A 38 16.10 -0.02 3.10
CA THR A 38 16.21 -0.62 1.76
C THR A 38 15.47 0.25 0.78
N ASN A 39 15.98 0.30 -0.45
CA ASN A 39 15.35 1.01 -1.57
C ASN A 39 14.42 0.10 -2.39
N ALA A 40 14.35 -1.19 -2.06
CA ALA A 40 13.49 -2.12 -2.75
C ALA A 40 12.01 -1.85 -2.44
N ASN A 41 11.16 -2.02 -3.47
CA ASN A 41 9.72 -2.09 -3.26
C ASN A 41 9.38 -3.49 -2.73
N LEU A 42 8.95 -3.55 -1.48
CA LEU A 42 8.63 -4.80 -0.78
C LEU A 42 7.12 -5.07 -0.66
N PHE A 43 6.27 -4.26 -1.30
CA PHE A 43 4.82 -4.45 -1.26
C PHE A 43 4.38 -5.70 -2.03
N GLY A 44 3.26 -6.30 -1.60
CA GLY A 44 2.60 -7.41 -2.30
C GLY A 44 2.58 -8.74 -1.55
N THR A 45 3.38 -8.90 -0.50
CA THR A 45 3.31 -10.06 0.42
C THR A 45 3.59 -9.62 1.86
N SER A 46 2.95 -10.28 2.84
CA SER A 46 3.06 -9.93 4.26
C SER A 46 4.30 -10.53 4.92
N LEU A 47 4.59 -11.78 4.56
CA LEU A 47 5.72 -12.54 5.09
C LEU A 47 6.99 -12.14 4.34
N LYS A 48 7.99 -11.68 5.09
CA LYS A 48 9.29 -11.25 4.58
C LYS A 48 10.40 -12.07 5.22
N ALA A 49 11.33 -12.58 4.42
CA ALA A 49 12.52 -13.26 4.89
C ALA A 49 13.65 -12.25 5.10
N PHE A 50 14.24 -12.23 6.29
CA PHE A 50 15.35 -11.35 6.64
C PHE A 50 16.57 -12.18 6.99
N GLU A 51 17.72 -11.71 6.53
CA GLU A 51 19.03 -12.22 6.88
C GLU A 51 19.90 -11.06 7.37
N PHE A 52 20.64 -11.24 8.46
CA PHE A 52 21.56 -10.25 8.99
C PHE A 52 22.95 -10.85 9.14
N PHE A 53 23.95 -10.03 8.89
CA PHE A 53 25.36 -10.36 8.88
C PHE A 53 26.15 -9.29 9.63
N ALA A 54 27.26 -9.69 10.23
CA ALA A 54 28.15 -8.79 10.97
C ALA A 54 29.11 -8.00 10.04
N ASP A 55 29.18 -8.35 8.76
CA ASP A 55 30.10 -7.78 7.78
C ASP A 55 29.43 -7.54 6.42
N GLU A 56 29.93 -6.55 5.68
CA GLU A 56 29.41 -6.14 4.37
C GLU A 56 29.57 -7.23 3.29
N ALA A 57 30.55 -8.11 3.43
CA ALA A 57 30.75 -9.22 2.51
C ALA A 57 29.78 -10.39 2.76
N HIS A 58 28.87 -10.26 3.73
CA HIS A 58 27.90 -11.28 4.13
C HIS A 58 28.53 -12.62 4.49
N THR A 59 29.71 -12.60 5.13
CA THR A 59 30.45 -13.82 5.49
C THR A 59 30.06 -14.38 6.86
N TYR A 60 29.60 -13.54 7.79
CA TYR A 60 29.24 -13.93 9.15
C TYR A 60 27.77 -13.64 9.44
N GLN A 61 26.89 -14.61 9.19
CA GLN A 61 25.47 -14.50 9.48
C GLN A 61 25.20 -14.51 10.99
N VAL A 62 24.51 -13.48 11.47
CA VAL A 62 24.11 -13.35 12.89
C VAL A 62 22.67 -13.81 13.12
N TYR A 63 21.80 -13.69 12.12
CA TYR A 63 20.41 -14.13 12.20
C TYR A 63 19.80 -14.37 10.81
N ALA A 64 18.87 -15.32 10.73
CA ALA A 64 17.94 -15.43 9.61
C ALA A 64 16.55 -15.85 10.13
N GLY A 65 15.51 -15.27 9.55
CA GLY A 65 14.13 -15.58 9.95
C GLY A 65 13.10 -14.82 9.12
N SER A 66 11.84 -15.19 9.27
CA SER A 66 10.73 -14.53 8.56
C SER A 66 9.81 -13.80 9.53
N PHE A 67 9.38 -12.60 9.13
CA PHE A 67 8.47 -11.77 9.91
C PHE A 67 7.24 -11.38 9.08
N VAL A 68 6.08 -11.27 9.75
CA VAL A 68 4.87 -10.71 9.15
C VAL A 68 4.92 -9.19 9.31
N THR A 69 4.95 -8.48 8.18
CA THR A 69 5.23 -7.04 8.11
C THR A 69 4.02 -6.18 7.77
N GLY A 70 2.91 -6.81 7.33
CA GLY A 70 1.73 -6.09 6.84
C GLY A 70 1.96 -5.36 5.51
N LEU A 71 3.07 -5.62 4.80
CA LEU A 71 3.38 -5.02 3.50
C LEU A 71 2.60 -5.65 2.32
N ASP A 72 1.76 -6.65 2.59
CA ASP A 72 0.65 -7.04 1.72
C ASP A 72 -0.47 -5.99 1.71
N ILE A 73 -0.64 -5.27 2.82
CA ILE A 73 -1.59 -4.18 2.92
C ILE A 73 -0.92 -2.98 2.27
N ILE A 74 -1.35 -2.65 1.06
CA ILE A 74 -1.04 -1.35 0.46
C ILE A 74 -1.68 -0.32 1.41
N PRO A 75 -0.90 0.46 2.18
CA PRO A 75 -1.48 1.52 2.99
C PRO A 75 -2.29 2.39 2.04
N LEU A 76 -3.52 2.74 2.42
CA LEU A 76 -4.32 3.71 1.68
C LEU A 76 -3.41 4.91 1.46
N THR A 77 -2.94 5.09 0.22
CA THR A 77 -2.06 6.19 -0.14
C THR A 77 -2.73 7.44 0.37
N PRO A 78 -2.12 8.24 1.27
CA PRO A 78 -2.74 9.47 1.75
C PRO A 78 -3.10 10.27 0.51
N THR A 79 -4.40 10.43 0.27
CA THR A 79 -4.86 10.85 -1.04
C THR A 79 -4.32 12.25 -1.32
N PRO A 80 -3.60 12.45 -2.44
CA PRO A 80 -3.28 13.78 -2.91
C PRO A 80 -4.54 14.66 -2.90
N VAL A 81 -4.36 15.94 -2.58
CA VAL A 81 -5.45 16.93 -2.61
C VAL A 81 -6.11 16.87 -3.99
N GLY A 82 -7.41 16.59 -4.03
CA GLY A 82 -8.20 16.53 -5.29
C GLY A 82 -8.83 15.18 -5.62
N PHE A 83 -8.51 14.10 -4.89
CA PHE A 83 -9.22 12.82 -5.05
C PHE A 83 -10.71 12.93 -4.68
N ILE A 84 -11.57 12.35 -5.51
CA ILE A 84 -13.02 12.29 -5.31
C ILE A 84 -13.38 10.87 -4.88
N TRP A 85 -13.55 10.63 -3.59
CA TRP A 85 -14.01 9.33 -3.10
C TRP A 85 -15.53 9.27 -3.09
N PRO A 86 -16.14 8.17 -3.58
CA PRO A 86 -17.57 8.00 -3.48
C PRO A 86 -17.92 7.72 -2.02
N ARG A 87 -19.11 8.13 -1.60
CA ARG A 87 -19.63 7.73 -0.29
C ARG A 87 -20.53 6.54 -0.48
N ALA A 88 -19.99 5.34 -0.27
CA ALA A 88 -20.65 4.07 -0.47
C ALA A 88 -19.97 2.97 0.33
N ASP A 89 -20.61 1.80 0.39
CA ASP A 89 -20.05 0.60 0.98
C ASP A 89 -19.05 -0.02 -0.02
N TYR A 90 -17.75 0.12 0.24
CA TYR A 90 -16.68 -0.50 -0.54
C TYR A 90 -15.43 -0.79 0.31
N LEU A 91 -14.66 -1.77 -0.14
CA LEU A 91 -13.38 -2.15 0.42
C LEU A 91 -12.23 -1.71 -0.49
N PRO A 92 -10.98 -1.66 0.00
CA PRO A 92 -9.83 -1.37 -0.86
C PRO A 92 -9.69 -2.32 -2.06
N ALA A 93 -10.19 -3.55 -1.96
CA ALA A 93 -10.19 -4.53 -3.03
C ALA A 93 -11.12 -4.16 -4.21
N ASP A 94 -12.05 -3.24 -4.00
CA ASP A 94 -12.99 -2.77 -5.03
C ASP A 94 -12.42 -1.60 -5.83
N ILE A 95 -11.23 -1.13 -5.48
CA ILE A 95 -10.52 -0.03 -6.13
C ILE A 95 -9.63 -0.60 -7.23
N THR A 96 -9.85 -0.17 -8.48
CA THR A 96 -8.94 -0.46 -9.59
C THR A 96 -8.16 0.79 -9.96
N TRP A 97 -6.84 0.70 -10.01
CA TRP A 97 -5.97 1.81 -10.38
C TRP A 97 -5.63 1.79 -11.87
N GLY A 98 -5.59 2.97 -12.47
CA GLY A 98 -5.17 3.15 -13.85
C GLY A 98 -3.66 2.98 -14.02
N TYR A 99 -3.27 2.49 -15.20
CA TYR A 99 -1.87 2.43 -15.60
C TYR A 99 -1.24 3.83 -15.62
N ASN A 100 0.05 3.94 -15.28
CA ASN A 100 0.80 5.19 -15.35
C ASN A 100 1.58 5.29 -16.67
N PRO A 101 1.12 6.08 -17.65
CA PRO A 101 1.75 6.12 -18.95
C PRO A 101 3.08 6.91 -18.90
N PRO A 102 4.12 6.51 -19.66
CA PRO A 102 5.45 7.11 -19.56
C PRO A 102 5.50 8.61 -19.93
N ASP A 103 4.57 9.07 -20.75
CA ASP A 103 4.41 10.46 -21.20
C ASP A 103 3.57 11.33 -20.26
N CYS A 104 3.11 10.77 -19.13
CA CYS A 104 2.40 11.52 -18.10
C CYS A 104 3.10 11.41 -16.73
N PRO A 105 4.09 12.28 -16.46
CA PRO A 105 4.85 12.23 -15.21
C PRO A 105 4.05 12.67 -13.98
N VAL A 106 2.92 13.37 -14.17
CA VAL A 106 2.08 13.87 -13.08
C VAL A 106 0.62 13.44 -13.28
N ARG A 107 0.17 12.51 -12.44
CA ARG A 107 -1.21 11.98 -12.42
C ARG A 107 -2.10 12.74 -11.44
N GLY A 108 -3.42 12.57 -11.58
CA GLY A 108 -4.42 13.14 -10.68
C GLY A 108 -4.76 14.62 -10.93
N ILE A 109 -4.33 15.18 -12.08
CA ILE A 109 -4.65 16.57 -12.47
C ILE A 109 -5.94 16.61 -13.29
N ASN A 110 -6.85 17.54 -12.97
CA ASN A 110 -8.16 17.73 -13.61
C ASN A 110 -9.04 16.48 -13.54
N LEU A 111 -9.23 15.94 -12.34
CA LEU A 111 -10.06 14.77 -12.13
C LEU A 111 -11.51 15.02 -12.52
N SER A 112 -12.05 14.12 -13.34
CA SER A 112 -13.47 14.04 -13.68
C SER A 112 -13.94 12.62 -13.44
N CYS A 113 -15.03 12.46 -12.71
CA CYS A 113 -15.55 11.15 -12.34
C CYS A 113 -17.00 11.01 -12.79
N GLU A 114 -17.33 9.85 -13.35
CA GLU A 114 -18.70 9.40 -13.56
C GLU A 114 -19.06 8.47 -12.40
N ILE A 115 -20.20 8.72 -11.75
CA ILE A 115 -20.60 8.03 -10.53
C ILE A 115 -22.05 7.61 -10.62
N GLU A 116 -22.31 6.33 -10.35
CA GLU A 116 -23.63 5.74 -10.14
C GLU A 116 -23.72 5.22 -8.69
N TYR A 117 -24.74 5.63 -7.95
CA TYR A 117 -25.07 5.06 -6.64
C TYR A 117 -26.36 4.25 -6.72
N ARG A 118 -26.36 3.07 -6.12
CA ARG A 118 -27.52 2.17 -6.05
C ARG A 118 -27.84 1.81 -4.61
N ARG A 119 -29.11 1.93 -4.23
CA ARG A 119 -29.66 1.34 -3.01
C ARG A 119 -30.46 0.09 -3.32
N TYR A 120 -30.27 -0.92 -2.47
CA TYR A 120 -30.99 -2.20 -2.53
C TYR A 120 -31.89 -2.36 -1.29
N GLU A 121 -32.83 -3.31 -1.35
CA GLU A 121 -33.83 -3.54 -0.28
C GLU A 121 -33.23 -3.85 1.10
N ASP A 122 -32.03 -4.43 1.16
CA ASP A 122 -31.30 -4.70 2.41
C ASP A 122 -30.53 -3.48 2.95
N ASN A 123 -30.81 -2.29 2.42
CA ASN A 123 -30.14 -1.01 2.71
C ASN A 123 -28.67 -0.92 2.28
N SER A 124 -28.13 -1.88 1.52
CA SER A 124 -26.77 -1.72 0.99
C SER A 124 -26.73 -0.52 0.04
N CYS A 125 -25.66 0.26 0.12
CA CYS A 125 -25.48 1.45 -0.69
C CYS A 125 -24.20 1.31 -1.52
N LEU A 126 -24.34 0.81 -2.75
CA LEU A 126 -23.24 0.40 -3.61
C LEU A 126 -22.92 1.46 -4.67
N VAL A 127 -21.71 1.41 -5.21
CA VAL A 127 -21.23 2.40 -6.18
C VAL A 127 -20.57 1.76 -7.40
N GLY A 128 -20.80 2.37 -8.55
CA GLY A 128 -19.98 2.23 -9.75
C GLY A 128 -19.42 3.60 -10.09
N MET A 129 -18.10 3.77 -9.94
CA MET A 129 -17.42 5.02 -10.20
C MET A 129 -16.21 4.80 -11.08
N SER A 130 -16.04 5.65 -12.10
CA SER A 130 -14.80 5.72 -12.89
C SER A 130 -14.31 7.16 -12.95
N CYS A 131 -13.05 7.37 -12.59
CA CYS A 131 -12.38 8.66 -12.58
C CYS A 131 -11.27 8.71 -13.61
N TYR A 132 -11.21 9.83 -14.32
CA TYR A 132 -10.25 10.13 -15.36
C TYR A 132 -9.50 11.40 -14.98
N ASP A 133 -8.20 11.41 -15.20
CA ASP A 133 -7.38 12.61 -15.11
C ASP A 133 -6.99 13.10 -16.51
N SER A 134 -6.13 14.12 -16.57
CA SER A 134 -5.62 14.67 -17.84
C SER A 134 -4.89 13.64 -18.72
N CYS A 135 -4.57 12.45 -18.19
CA CYS A 135 -3.83 11.40 -18.85
C CYS A 135 -4.67 10.14 -19.11
N GLY A 136 -5.98 10.19 -18.85
CA GLY A 136 -6.93 9.11 -19.11
C GLY A 136 -7.40 8.44 -17.83
N PHE A 137 -7.67 7.12 -17.91
CA PHE A 137 -8.21 6.38 -16.76
C PHE A 137 -7.25 6.45 -15.56
N TYR A 138 -7.78 6.89 -14.42
CA TYR A 138 -7.00 7.10 -13.21
C TYR A 138 -7.32 6.09 -12.11
N TYR A 139 -8.59 5.91 -11.79
CA TYR A 139 -9.05 4.82 -10.92
C TYR A 139 -10.56 4.61 -11.05
N SER A 140 -11.05 3.46 -10.60
CA SER A 140 -12.46 3.17 -10.43
C SER A 140 -12.73 2.53 -9.07
N VAL A 141 -13.97 2.64 -8.61
CA VAL A 141 -14.51 1.89 -7.46
C VAL A 141 -15.80 1.24 -7.94
N ASP A 142 -15.86 -0.08 -7.91
CA ASP A 142 -17.04 -0.83 -8.37
C ASP A 142 -17.38 -1.97 -7.40
N THR A 143 -18.48 -1.76 -6.68
CA THR A 143 -19.14 -2.77 -5.82
C THR A 143 -20.49 -3.20 -6.38
N ILE A 144 -21.01 -2.51 -7.40
CA ILE A 144 -22.26 -2.88 -8.05
C ILE A 144 -22.13 -4.25 -8.74
N LYS A 145 -20.95 -4.56 -9.28
CA LYS A 145 -20.64 -5.86 -9.92
C LYS A 145 -20.95 -7.08 -9.04
N ASP A 146 -20.90 -6.92 -7.71
CA ASP A 146 -21.04 -8.01 -6.75
C ASP A 146 -22.48 -8.22 -6.29
N LYS A 147 -23.44 -7.45 -6.82
CA LYS A 147 -24.84 -7.52 -6.42
C LYS A 147 -25.81 -7.50 -7.58
N SER A 148 -26.78 -8.40 -7.50
CA SER A 148 -27.92 -8.50 -8.41
C SER A 148 -29.24 -8.30 -7.64
N GLY A 149 -30.26 -7.80 -8.32
CA GLY A 149 -31.59 -7.62 -7.75
C GLY A 149 -32.19 -6.28 -8.16
N GLU A 150 -33.40 -6.01 -7.67
CA GLU A 150 -34.05 -4.71 -7.80
C GLU A 150 -33.28 -3.67 -7.00
N TRP A 151 -33.13 -2.48 -7.58
CA TRP A 151 -32.42 -1.37 -6.98
C TRP A 151 -33.08 -0.05 -7.36
N GLU A 152 -32.84 0.97 -6.55
CA GLU A 152 -33.21 2.34 -6.84
C GLU A 152 -31.97 3.22 -6.96
N SER A 153 -32.00 4.15 -7.92
CA SER A 153 -30.95 5.15 -8.05
C SER A 153 -30.93 6.01 -6.80
N SER A 154 -29.74 6.24 -6.25
CA SER A 154 -29.58 7.07 -5.07
C SER A 154 -28.55 8.19 -5.27
N GLY A 155 -28.47 9.08 -4.28
CA GLY A 155 -27.30 9.93 -4.10
C GLY A 155 -26.22 9.23 -3.26
N PRO A 156 -25.17 9.97 -2.86
CA PRO A 156 -24.15 9.47 -1.94
C PRO A 156 -24.76 8.98 -0.62
N CYS A 157 -24.13 7.97 -0.01
CA CYS A 157 -24.59 7.39 1.24
C CYS A 157 -24.26 8.32 2.43
N TRP A 158 -25.22 8.52 3.33
CA TRP A 158 -25.14 9.33 4.55
C TRP A 158 -25.64 8.53 5.74
#